data_AF-A0A3C1KVC0-F1
#
_entry.id   AF-A0A3C1KVC0-F1
#
_cell.length_a   1.000
_cell.length_b   1.000
_cell.length_c   1.000
_cell.angle_alpha   90.00
_cell.angle_beta   90.00
_cell.angle_gamma   90.00
#
_symmetry.space_group_name_H-M   'P 1'
#
loop_
_entity.id
_entity.type
_entity.pdbx_description
1 polymer ?
#
loop_
_entity_poly.entity_id
_entity_poly.type
_entity_poly.pdbx_seq_one_letter_code
_entity_poly.pdbx_strand_id
1 'polypeptide(L)'
;MINALPYGLVPQLAVVSAWALIAAIVLFGRSRVLVHFRFTHLLPVVLQGVVYLYWCLYCEAPRRFLTTMVWQLPLAYGLDALLSLWKYRSWRLSFGPIPVLLSAGLFVQFSVGDSVWTLALVAVAIWARTFPAALRINPSALGLCAVGIVDLAMAEGGRGDVANLLVVPPNLAELVLIVGLVAQVRLRIVLMSAGAVAAILLSNLLFHATFSPLFAPILLAIVLFVTDPATAPKHPVAQLLCGALYGFLMTLFALWMTNAGLADIYSKVLPVPIVNLAAPYLDRWLAARRPMARISSWSNVAHVTVWIVVIGAALWRFDKGQMLDIDKMKALTPPHYIDHAKPCLANPLYCESFSFGNELRCWAGRADCHPRLLSGPAPSPGAQP
;
A
#
# COMPACT_ATOMS: atom_id res chain seq x y z
N MET A 1 24.05 20.72 24.41
CA MET A 1 25.05 19.81 23.80
C MET A 1 24.55 18.36 23.78
N ILE A 2 23.35 18.12 23.24
CA ILE A 2 22.81 16.78 22.93
C ILE A 2 22.15 16.95 21.57
N ASN A 3 22.94 17.06 20.50
CA ASN A 3 22.44 17.18 19.12
C ASN A 3 23.59 16.91 18.15
N ALA A 4 24.16 15.70 18.23
CA ALA A 4 25.11 15.20 17.22
C ALA A 4 25.31 13.68 17.33
N LEU A 5 24.26 12.90 17.61
CA LEU A 5 24.31 11.49 17.23
C LEU A 5 23.92 11.43 15.74
N PRO A 6 24.76 10.86 14.85
CA PRO A 6 24.42 10.71 13.44
C PRO A 6 23.04 10.08 13.31
N TYR A 7 22.13 10.75 12.60
CA TYR A 7 20.71 10.42 12.41
C TYR A 7 20.43 9.02 11.79
N GLY A 8 21.46 8.17 11.62
CA GLY A 8 21.36 6.77 11.19
C GLY A 8 21.71 5.72 12.27
N LEU A 9 22.20 6.10 13.46
CA LEU A 9 22.71 5.14 14.45
C LEU A 9 21.61 4.36 15.18
N VAL A 10 20.46 4.96 15.47
CA VAL A 10 19.38 4.32 16.25
C VAL A 10 18.79 3.09 15.54
N PRO A 11 18.40 3.15 14.24
CA PRO A 11 17.94 1.96 13.54
C PRO A 11 19.04 0.91 13.37
N GLN A 12 20.30 1.33 13.15
CA GLN A 12 21.44 0.42 13.01
C GLN A 12 21.71 -0.34 14.32
N LEU A 13 21.67 0.35 15.47
CA LEU A 13 21.83 -0.26 16.79
C LEU A 13 20.66 -1.18 17.11
N ALA A 14 19.41 -0.78 16.83
CA ALA A 14 18.26 -1.65 17.04
C ALA A 14 18.33 -2.94 16.20
N VAL A 15 18.78 -2.83 14.95
CA VAL A 15 19.07 -3.99 14.09
C VAL A 15 20.16 -4.86 14.72
N VAL A 16 21.32 -4.29 15.05
CA VAL A 16 22.45 -5.06 15.62
C VAL A 16 22.06 -5.73 16.94
N SER A 17 21.34 -5.04 17.83
CA SER A 17 20.86 -5.59 19.09
C SER A 17 19.83 -6.70 18.90
N ALA A 18 18.89 -6.54 17.96
CA ALA A 18 17.93 -7.58 17.64
C ALA A 18 18.63 -8.85 17.11
N TRP A 19 19.60 -8.70 16.21
CA TRP A 19 20.37 -9.82 15.67
C TRP A 19 21.29 -10.47 16.70
N ALA A 20 21.93 -9.69 17.56
CA ALA A 20 22.74 -10.22 18.66
C ALA A 20 21.90 -11.04 19.64
N LEU A 21 20.70 -10.57 19.97
CA LEU A 21 19.76 -11.29 20.84
C LEU A 21 19.28 -12.60 20.20
N ILE A 22 18.98 -12.59 18.91
CA ILE A 22 18.54 -13.79 18.19
C ILE A 22 19.67 -14.79 18.05
N ALA A 23 20.88 -14.32 17.69
CA ALA A 23 22.07 -15.16 17.65
C ALA A 23 22.30 -15.80 19.02
N ALA A 24 22.16 -15.04 20.12
CA ALA A 24 22.25 -15.61 21.46
C ALA A 24 21.15 -16.66 21.73
N ILE A 25 19.88 -16.39 21.40
CA ILE A 25 18.78 -17.35 21.67
C ILE A 25 18.88 -18.61 20.80
N VAL A 26 19.37 -18.49 19.56
CA VAL A 26 19.52 -19.61 18.62
C VAL A 26 20.79 -20.42 18.89
N LEU A 27 21.89 -19.76 19.24
CA LEU A 27 23.16 -20.43 19.55
C LEU A 27 23.14 -21.06 20.95
N PHE A 28 22.50 -20.43 21.94
CA PHE A 28 22.48 -20.92 23.32
C PHE A 28 21.20 -21.67 23.71
N GLY A 29 20.06 -21.40 23.07
CA GLY A 29 18.86 -22.22 23.20
C GLY A 29 18.83 -23.24 22.07
N ARG A 30 18.56 -24.53 22.35
CA ARG A 30 18.43 -25.62 21.36
C ARG A 30 17.25 -25.46 20.37
N SER A 31 17.03 -24.26 19.87
CA SER A 31 15.91 -23.84 19.04
C SER A 31 16.16 -24.22 17.59
N ARG A 32 15.16 -24.82 16.95
CA ARG A 32 15.28 -25.22 15.54
C ARG A 32 14.83 -24.08 14.62
N VAL A 33 15.55 -23.93 13.51
CA VAL A 33 15.12 -23.09 12.38
C VAL A 33 14.36 -23.96 11.39
N LEU A 34 13.10 -23.63 11.14
CA LEU A 34 12.21 -24.33 10.23
C LEU A 34 11.90 -23.41 9.05
N VAL A 35 12.24 -23.83 7.85
CA VAL A 35 11.99 -23.07 6.62
C VAL A 35 10.58 -23.34 6.13
N HIS A 36 9.76 -22.29 5.99
CA HIS A 36 8.34 -22.37 5.67
C HIS A 36 7.93 -21.35 4.61
N PHE A 37 8.40 -21.56 3.38
CA PHE A 37 8.01 -20.72 2.24
C PHE A 37 6.68 -21.19 1.65
N ARG A 38 5.67 -20.32 1.71
CA ARG A 38 4.36 -20.54 1.09
C ARG A 38 4.16 -19.61 -0.09
N PHE A 39 3.59 -20.14 -1.17
CA PHE A 39 3.21 -19.35 -2.34
C PHE A 39 2.20 -18.24 -1.99
N THR A 40 1.39 -18.44 -0.96
CA THR A 40 0.44 -17.43 -0.45
C THR A 40 1.11 -16.16 0.06
N HIS A 41 2.40 -16.22 0.44
CA HIS A 41 3.17 -15.04 0.84
C HIS A 41 3.98 -14.47 -0.34
N LEU A 42 4.37 -15.32 -1.29
CA LEU A 42 5.11 -14.89 -2.48
C LEU A 42 4.26 -14.02 -3.39
N LEU A 43 2.97 -14.35 -3.55
CA LEU A 43 2.08 -13.58 -4.44
C LEU A 43 2.02 -12.10 -4.02
N PRO A 44 1.68 -11.72 -2.76
CA PRO A 44 1.75 -10.32 -2.34
C PRO A 44 3.12 -9.66 -2.55
N VAL A 45 4.22 -10.38 -2.27
CA VAL A 45 5.59 -9.85 -2.47
C VAL A 45 5.84 -9.47 -3.93
N VAL A 46 5.47 -10.33 -4.87
CA VAL A 46 5.66 -10.07 -6.30
C VAL A 46 4.76 -8.94 -6.77
N LEU A 47 3.47 -8.98 -6.41
CA LEU A 47 2.50 -7.98 -6.86
C LEU A 47 2.85 -6.58 -6.33
N GLN A 48 3.13 -6.46 -5.03
CA GLN A 48 3.52 -5.18 -4.42
C GLN A 48 4.91 -4.74 -4.88
N GLY A 49 5.84 -5.68 -5.07
CA GLY A 49 7.16 -5.39 -5.61
C GLY A 49 7.10 -4.76 -7.00
N VAL A 50 6.24 -5.28 -7.90
CA VAL A 50 6.04 -4.68 -9.24
C VAL A 50 5.50 -3.25 -9.14
N VAL A 51 4.49 -3.01 -8.31
CA VAL A 51 3.93 -1.67 -8.10
C VAL A 51 4.99 -0.71 -7.55
N TYR A 52 5.75 -1.15 -6.54
CA TYR A 52 6.77 -0.34 -5.89
C TYR A 52 7.96 -0.02 -6.84
N LEU A 53 8.39 -1.01 -7.63
CA LEU A 53 9.45 -0.82 -8.63
C LEU A 53 9.03 0.17 -9.70
N TYR A 54 7.81 0.03 -10.24
CA TYR A 54 7.29 1.00 -11.20
C TYR A 54 7.24 2.42 -10.63
N TRP A 55 6.79 2.56 -9.38
CA TRP A 55 6.81 3.86 -8.70
C TRP A 55 8.23 4.46 -8.58
N CYS A 56 9.22 3.61 -8.28
CA CYS A 56 10.64 4.02 -8.21
C CYS A 56 11.24 4.45 -9.56
N LEU A 57 10.67 4.04 -10.70
CA LEU A 57 11.13 4.52 -12.01
C LEU A 57 10.80 6.01 -12.20
N TYR A 58 9.67 6.46 -11.65
CA TYR A 58 9.13 7.80 -11.86
C TYR A 58 9.43 8.78 -10.73
N CYS A 59 9.57 8.30 -9.49
CA CYS A 59 9.68 9.18 -8.33
C CYS A 59 10.94 8.90 -7.51
N GLU A 60 11.61 9.96 -7.04
CA GLU A 60 12.82 9.83 -6.22
C GLU A 60 12.53 9.49 -4.75
N ALA A 61 11.41 9.99 -4.20
CA ALA A 61 11.01 9.73 -2.81
C ALA A 61 10.99 8.22 -2.46
N PRO A 62 10.27 7.34 -3.20
CA PRO A 62 10.27 5.91 -2.92
C PRO A 62 11.65 5.25 -3.16
N ARG A 63 12.48 5.78 -4.08
CA ARG A 63 13.87 5.30 -4.28
C ARG A 63 14.73 5.56 -3.05
N ARG A 64 14.64 6.75 -2.45
CA ARG A 64 15.36 7.07 -1.20
C ARG A 64 14.86 6.19 -0.05
N PHE A 65 13.56 5.89 -0.01
CA PHE A 65 12.98 4.99 0.98
C PHE A 65 13.42 3.52 0.83
N LEU A 66 13.82 3.06 -0.37
CA LEU A 66 14.33 1.69 -0.56
C LEU A 66 15.49 1.37 0.39
N THR A 67 16.41 2.31 0.60
CA THR A 67 17.52 2.12 1.53
C THR A 67 17.01 1.89 2.95
N THR A 68 16.05 2.71 3.40
CA THR A 68 15.40 2.55 4.71
C THR A 68 14.69 1.20 4.83
N MET A 69 13.97 0.78 3.78
CA MET A 69 13.28 -0.51 3.73
C MET A 69 14.25 -1.70 3.79
N VAL A 70 15.38 -1.62 3.10
CA VAL A 70 16.43 -2.66 3.15
C VAL A 70 16.99 -2.80 4.57
N TRP A 71 17.20 -1.70 5.28
CA TRP A 71 17.64 -1.75 6.68
C TRP A 71 16.58 -2.27 7.65
N GLN A 72 15.30 -2.13 7.32
CA GLN A 72 14.20 -2.64 8.13
C GLN A 72 13.98 -4.14 7.97
N LEU A 73 14.39 -4.74 6.85
CA LEU A 73 14.27 -6.19 6.62
C LEU A 73 14.95 -7.02 7.72
N PRO A 74 16.23 -6.79 8.05
CA PRO A 74 16.90 -7.48 9.14
C PRO A 74 16.12 -7.37 10.47
N LEU A 75 15.61 -6.19 10.81
CA LEU A 75 14.81 -6.01 12.02
C LEU A 75 13.49 -6.78 11.98
N ALA A 76 12.75 -6.70 10.86
CA ALA A 76 11.47 -7.35 10.73
C ALA A 76 11.60 -8.88 10.85
N TYR A 77 12.64 -9.45 10.23
CA TYR A 77 13.02 -10.84 10.44
C TYR A 77 13.46 -11.13 11.87
N GLY A 78 14.11 -10.15 12.51
CA GLY A 78 14.52 -10.29 13.88
C GLY A 78 13.34 -10.40 14.86
N LEU A 79 12.37 -9.50 14.73
CA LEU A 79 11.13 -9.52 15.50
C LEU A 79 10.31 -10.80 15.22
N ASP A 80 10.26 -11.24 13.96
CA ASP A 80 9.62 -12.50 13.57
C ASP A 80 10.28 -13.71 14.26
N ALA A 81 11.62 -13.75 14.32
CA ALA A 81 12.36 -14.75 15.07
C ALA A 81 12.02 -14.74 16.56
N LEU A 82 12.10 -13.58 17.21
CA LEU A 82 11.81 -13.46 18.66
C LEU A 82 10.39 -13.92 18.99
N LEU A 83 9.40 -13.47 18.22
CA LEU A 83 8.00 -13.85 18.41
C LEU A 83 7.75 -15.34 18.09
N SER A 84 8.40 -15.88 17.05
CA SER A 84 8.31 -17.30 16.71
C SER A 84 8.94 -18.18 17.78
N LEU A 85 10.09 -17.78 18.33
CA LEU A 85 10.78 -18.49 19.40
C LEU A 85 9.97 -18.44 20.71
N TRP A 86 9.44 -17.27 21.05
CA TRP A 86 8.56 -17.10 22.22
C TRP A 86 7.32 -17.99 22.14
N LYS A 87 6.64 -18.01 20.99
CA LYS A 87 5.37 -18.72 20.84
C LYS A 87 5.50 -20.20 20.49
N TYR A 88 6.43 -20.57 19.60
CA TYR A 88 6.53 -21.90 19.00
C TYR A 88 7.81 -22.65 19.38
N ARG A 89 8.69 -22.07 20.21
CA ARG A 89 10.00 -22.65 20.59
C ARG A 89 10.90 -23.02 19.39
N SER A 90 10.60 -22.46 18.22
CA SER A 90 11.29 -22.69 16.95
C SER A 90 11.11 -21.46 16.08
N TRP A 91 12.10 -21.11 15.27
CA TRP A 91 11.97 -20.01 14.32
C TRP A 91 11.45 -20.53 12.98
N ARG A 92 10.24 -20.09 12.60
CA ARG A 92 9.61 -20.44 11.32
C ARG A 92 9.94 -19.39 10.24
N LEU A 93 11.12 -19.50 9.65
CA LEU A 93 11.58 -18.59 8.61
C LEU A 93 10.64 -18.64 7.39
N SER A 94 10.11 -17.49 6.97
CA SER A 94 9.17 -17.39 5.84
C SER A 94 9.27 -16.05 5.13
N PHE A 95 8.55 -15.88 4.02
CA PHE A 95 8.42 -14.58 3.35
C PHE A 95 7.56 -13.57 4.12
N GLY A 96 6.94 -13.94 5.25
CA GLY A 96 5.94 -13.11 5.93
C GLY A 96 6.34 -11.68 6.29
N PRO A 97 7.60 -11.38 6.67
CA PRO A 97 8.02 -10.00 6.95
C PRO A 97 8.10 -9.08 5.71
N ILE A 98 8.41 -9.63 4.53
CA ILE A 98 8.60 -8.85 3.30
C ILE A 98 7.32 -8.13 2.83
N PRO A 99 6.15 -8.79 2.66
CA PRO A 99 4.94 -8.12 2.22
C PRO A 99 4.42 -7.14 3.28
N VAL A 100 4.76 -7.32 4.56
CA VAL A 100 4.46 -6.32 5.60
C VAL A 100 5.21 -5.01 5.32
N LEU A 101 6.50 -5.09 5.05
CA LEU A 101 7.30 -3.90 4.71
C LEU A 101 6.86 -3.28 3.39
N LEU A 102 6.62 -4.09 2.35
CA LEU A 102 6.14 -3.60 1.05
C LEU A 102 4.79 -2.89 1.17
N SER A 103 3.84 -3.49 1.89
CA SER A 103 2.55 -2.84 2.17
C SER A 103 2.73 -1.55 2.96
N ALA A 104 3.56 -1.56 4.01
CA ALA A 104 3.82 -0.37 4.80
C ALA A 104 4.37 0.75 3.93
N GLY A 105 5.42 0.50 3.14
CA GLY A 105 6.05 1.51 2.27
C GLY A 105 5.17 1.99 1.11
N LEU A 106 4.18 1.20 0.67
CA LEU A 106 3.19 1.64 -0.32
C LEU A 106 2.14 2.59 0.27
N PHE A 107 1.86 2.50 1.58
CA PHE A 107 0.84 3.33 2.21
C PHE A 107 1.42 4.46 3.08
N VAL A 108 2.58 4.29 3.70
CA VAL A 108 3.17 5.29 4.59
C VAL A 108 4.69 5.20 4.51
N GLN A 109 5.37 6.32 4.25
CA GLN A 109 6.83 6.42 4.25
C GLN A 109 7.30 7.45 5.27
N PHE A 110 7.69 6.98 6.44
CA PHE A 110 8.28 7.84 7.45
C PHE A 110 9.69 8.27 7.07
N SER A 111 10.05 9.50 7.42
CA SER A 111 11.41 10.01 7.26
C SER A 111 12.39 9.26 8.16
N VAL A 112 13.69 9.43 7.93
CA VAL A 112 14.74 8.82 8.78
C VAL A 112 14.63 9.30 10.24
N GLY A 113 14.24 10.57 10.45
CA GLY A 113 13.99 11.13 11.79
C GLY A 113 12.81 10.47 12.51
N ASP A 114 11.89 9.89 11.75
CA ASP A 114 10.65 9.28 12.23
C ASP A 114 10.73 7.75 12.25
N SER A 115 11.95 7.21 12.23
CA SER A 115 12.21 5.77 12.16
C SER A 115 11.45 4.98 13.23
N VAL A 116 11.28 5.52 14.45
CA VAL A 116 10.49 4.92 15.54
C VAL A 116 9.08 4.54 15.10
N TRP A 117 8.42 5.36 14.29
CA TRP A 117 7.08 5.07 13.78
C TRP A 117 7.05 3.87 12.83
N THR A 118 8.08 3.76 11.98
CA THR A 118 8.18 2.59 11.11
C THR A 118 8.50 1.33 11.91
N LEU A 119 9.36 1.43 12.93
CA LEU A 119 9.67 0.32 13.83
C LEU A 119 8.40 -0.14 14.56
N ALA A 120 7.61 0.79 15.09
CA ALA A 120 6.35 0.50 15.77
C ALA A 120 5.33 -0.17 14.82
N LEU A 121 5.17 0.36 13.61
CA LEU A 121 4.31 -0.21 12.57
C LEU A 121 4.70 -1.66 12.29
N VAL A 122 5.98 -1.88 12.00
CA VAL A 122 6.51 -3.21 11.67
C VAL A 122 6.35 -4.15 12.86
N ALA A 123 6.65 -3.70 14.08
CA ALA A 123 6.50 -4.53 15.28
C ALA A 123 5.05 -4.95 15.51
N VAL A 124 4.09 -4.03 15.42
CA VAL A 124 2.66 -4.35 15.55
C VAL A 124 2.21 -5.28 14.43
N ALA A 125 2.63 -5.04 13.18
CA ALA A 125 2.27 -5.89 12.06
C ALA A 125 2.84 -7.32 12.19
N ILE A 126 4.10 -7.48 12.60
CA ILE A 126 4.68 -8.80 12.83
C ILE A 126 4.02 -9.48 14.03
N TRP A 127 3.70 -8.75 15.09
CA TRP A 127 2.95 -9.28 16.24
C TRP A 127 1.57 -9.80 15.84
N ALA A 128 0.83 -9.06 15.00
CA ALA A 128 -0.48 -9.45 14.50
C ALA A 128 -0.49 -10.82 13.80
N ARG A 129 0.65 -11.22 13.18
CA ARG A 129 0.78 -12.56 12.55
C ARG A 129 0.73 -13.70 13.57
N THR A 130 0.94 -13.41 14.85
CA THR A 130 0.83 -14.39 15.92
C THR A 130 -0.62 -14.60 16.37
N PHE A 131 -1.60 -13.86 15.85
CA PHE A 131 -2.98 -14.02 16.28
C PHE A 131 -3.57 -15.37 15.86
N PRO A 132 -4.51 -15.91 16.64
CA PRO A 132 -5.17 -17.17 16.31
C PRO A 132 -5.98 -17.03 15.01
N ALA A 133 -6.19 -18.15 14.31
CA ALA A 133 -6.93 -18.18 13.05
C ALA A 133 -8.41 -17.76 13.16
N ALA A 134 -8.93 -17.58 14.38
CA ALA A 134 -10.26 -17.01 14.64
C ALA A 134 -10.28 -15.48 14.48
N LEU A 135 -9.14 -14.80 14.72
CA LEU A 135 -8.98 -13.35 14.61
C LEU A 135 -8.14 -13.04 13.34
N ARG A 136 -8.71 -13.32 12.16
CA ARG A 136 -8.01 -13.14 10.88
C ARG A 136 -7.99 -11.67 10.51
N ILE A 137 -6.92 -10.98 10.86
CA ILE A 137 -6.66 -9.60 10.47
C ILE A 137 -5.44 -9.57 9.57
N ASN A 138 -5.48 -8.74 8.51
CA ASN A 138 -4.31 -8.49 7.67
C ASN A 138 -3.24 -7.84 8.58
N PRO A 139 -2.07 -8.46 8.75
CA PRO A 139 -1.08 -7.98 9.71
C PRO A 139 -0.60 -6.55 9.40
N SER A 140 -0.36 -6.26 8.12
CA SER A 140 0.07 -4.93 7.68
C SER A 140 -1.02 -3.88 7.90
N ALA A 141 -2.28 -4.23 7.66
CA ALA A 141 -3.42 -3.36 7.96
C ALA A 141 -3.50 -3.04 9.46
N LEU A 142 -3.32 -4.01 10.35
CA LEU A 142 -3.33 -3.73 11.78
C LEU A 142 -2.19 -2.79 12.19
N GLY A 143 -0.97 -3.03 11.68
CA GLY A 143 0.17 -2.17 11.96
C GLY A 143 -0.04 -0.73 11.47
N LEU A 144 -0.49 -0.56 10.23
CA LEU A 144 -0.80 0.74 9.64
C LEU A 144 -1.94 1.45 10.38
N CYS A 145 -2.97 0.72 10.83
CA CYS A 145 -4.06 1.31 11.61
C CYS A 145 -3.61 1.75 12.99
N ALA A 146 -2.83 0.92 13.70
CA ALA A 146 -2.34 1.26 15.03
C ALA A 146 -1.49 2.52 14.99
N VAL A 147 -0.52 2.58 14.06
CA VAL A 147 0.32 3.77 13.90
C VAL A 147 -0.49 4.96 13.38
N GLY A 148 -1.40 4.76 12.44
CA GLY A 148 -2.24 5.83 11.92
C GLY A 148 -3.15 6.46 12.97
N ILE A 149 -3.74 5.67 13.88
CA ILE A 149 -4.55 6.22 14.98
C ILE A 149 -3.69 7.10 15.90
N VAL A 150 -2.48 6.66 16.22
CA VAL A 150 -1.58 7.45 17.07
C VAL A 150 -1.12 8.71 16.34
N ASP A 151 -0.79 8.64 15.05
CA ASP A 151 -0.41 9.81 14.25
C ASP A 151 -1.56 10.82 14.15
N LEU A 152 -2.79 10.36 13.92
CA LEU A 152 -3.99 11.21 13.90
C LEU A 152 -4.32 11.84 15.27
N ALA A 153 -3.97 11.16 16.36
CA ALA A 153 -4.12 11.70 17.71
C ALA A 153 -3.06 12.75 18.04
N MET A 154 -1.95 12.77 17.29
CA MET A 154 -0.91 13.79 17.39
C MET A 154 -1.20 14.92 16.42
N ALA A 155 -0.87 16.16 16.79
CA ALA A 155 -1.24 17.37 16.05
C ALA A 155 -0.59 17.51 14.65
N GLU A 156 0.20 16.53 14.22
CA GLU A 156 0.85 16.50 12.89
C GLU A 156 0.01 15.76 11.83
N GLY A 157 -0.82 14.79 12.24
CA GLY A 157 -1.97 14.26 11.49
C GLY A 157 -1.78 13.88 10.01
N GLY A 158 -0.56 13.54 9.59
CA GLY A 158 -0.21 13.31 8.19
C GLY A 158 1.22 12.85 7.96
N ARG A 159 1.86 12.29 9.00
CA ARG A 159 3.27 11.95 8.93
C ARG A 159 3.48 10.76 8.00
N GLY A 160 4.37 10.95 7.02
CA GLY A 160 4.66 9.92 6.02
C GLY A 160 3.57 9.69 4.98
N ASP A 161 2.66 10.67 4.78
CA ASP A 161 1.70 10.64 3.67
C ASP A 161 2.43 10.57 2.31
N VAL A 162 2.09 9.54 1.54
CA VAL A 162 2.58 9.31 0.19
C VAL A 162 1.46 9.16 -0.84
N ALA A 163 0.20 9.38 -0.46
CA ALA A 163 -0.95 9.15 -1.33
C ALA A 163 -0.86 10.00 -2.59
N ASN A 164 -0.49 11.28 -2.46
CA ASN A 164 -0.32 12.18 -3.60
C ASN A 164 0.96 11.88 -4.42
N LEU A 165 1.93 11.15 -3.85
CA LEU A 165 3.13 10.73 -4.58
C LEU A 165 2.88 9.48 -5.45
N LEU A 166 1.85 8.69 -5.13
CA LEU A 166 1.44 7.54 -5.92
C LEU A 166 0.74 7.93 -7.23
N VAL A 167 0.40 9.21 -7.46
CA VAL A 167 -0.13 9.67 -8.76
C VAL A 167 0.93 10.29 -9.68
N VAL A 168 2.17 10.43 -9.19
CA VAL A 168 3.31 10.91 -10.00
C VAL A 168 3.67 9.94 -11.14
N PRO A 169 3.59 8.61 -10.99
CA PRO A 169 3.71 7.71 -12.12
C PRO A 169 2.41 7.76 -12.96
N PRO A 170 2.46 8.14 -14.25
CA PRO A 170 1.26 8.43 -15.03
C PRO A 170 0.26 7.27 -15.06
N ASN A 171 0.74 6.02 -15.19
CA ASN A 171 -0.11 4.86 -15.37
C ASN A 171 -0.15 3.93 -14.14
N LEU A 172 0.04 4.46 -12.92
CA LEU A 172 0.06 3.61 -11.72
C LEU A 172 -1.30 2.91 -11.51
N ALA A 173 -2.42 3.60 -11.75
CA ALA A 173 -3.74 3.04 -11.57
C ALA A 173 -3.99 1.84 -12.51
N GLU A 174 -3.60 1.96 -13.78
CA GLU A 174 -3.67 0.87 -14.76
C GLU A 174 -2.75 -0.30 -14.38
N LEU A 175 -1.51 -0.02 -13.96
CA LEU A 175 -0.61 -1.06 -13.49
C LEU A 175 -1.20 -1.80 -12.29
N VAL A 176 -1.72 -1.06 -11.32
CA VAL A 176 -2.37 -1.61 -10.12
C VAL A 176 -3.58 -2.47 -10.51
N LEU A 177 -4.39 -2.03 -11.48
CA LEU A 177 -5.47 -2.84 -12.02
C LEU A 177 -4.92 -4.15 -12.61
N ILE A 178 -3.95 -4.08 -13.53
CA ILE A 178 -3.36 -5.25 -14.21
C ILE A 178 -2.78 -6.25 -13.20
N VAL A 179 -1.97 -5.77 -12.26
CA VAL A 179 -1.37 -6.59 -11.20
C VAL A 179 -2.46 -7.17 -10.29
N GLY A 180 -3.47 -6.37 -9.93
CA GLY A 180 -4.63 -6.79 -9.16
C GLY A 180 -5.45 -7.91 -9.85
N LEU A 181 -5.55 -7.92 -11.17
CA LEU A 181 -6.25 -8.99 -11.92
C LEU A 181 -5.67 -10.36 -11.64
N VAL A 182 -4.35 -10.46 -11.43
CA VAL A 182 -3.68 -11.73 -11.08
C VAL A 182 -4.28 -12.29 -9.79
N ALA A 183 -4.41 -11.46 -8.75
CA ALA A 183 -5.02 -11.84 -7.49
C ALA A 183 -6.51 -12.15 -7.66
N GLN A 184 -7.26 -11.29 -8.37
CA GLN A 184 -8.70 -11.44 -8.56
C GLN A 184 -9.10 -12.71 -9.33
N VAL A 185 -8.34 -13.10 -10.36
CA VAL A 185 -8.57 -14.34 -11.11
C VAL A 185 -8.21 -15.57 -10.27
N ARG A 186 -7.04 -15.55 -9.62
CA ARG A 186 -6.52 -16.71 -8.88
C ARG A 186 -7.29 -16.99 -7.59
N LEU A 187 -7.70 -15.94 -6.89
CA LEU A 187 -8.31 -16.03 -5.55
C LEU A 187 -9.83 -15.92 -5.58
N ARG A 188 -10.42 -15.52 -6.72
CA ARG A 188 -11.86 -15.36 -6.93
C ARG A 188 -12.49 -14.35 -5.97
N ILE A 189 -11.91 -13.15 -5.94
CA ILE A 189 -12.23 -12.08 -4.99
C ILE A 189 -12.69 -10.77 -5.66
N VAL A 190 -12.91 -10.79 -6.98
CA VAL A 190 -13.29 -9.58 -7.75
C VAL A 190 -14.54 -8.90 -7.23
N LEU A 191 -15.51 -9.65 -6.69
CA LEU A 191 -16.74 -9.10 -6.14
C LEU A 191 -16.49 -8.19 -4.93
N MET A 192 -15.41 -8.41 -4.19
CA MET A 192 -15.03 -7.52 -3.09
C MET A 192 -14.60 -6.15 -3.61
N SER A 193 -13.79 -6.12 -4.68
CA SER A 193 -13.42 -4.85 -5.33
C SER A 193 -14.63 -4.16 -5.98
N ALA A 194 -15.52 -4.93 -6.61
CA ALA A 194 -16.75 -4.40 -7.20
C ALA A 194 -17.68 -3.77 -6.14
N GLY A 195 -17.87 -4.45 -5.00
CA GLY A 195 -18.65 -3.91 -3.89
C GLY A 195 -18.07 -2.61 -3.33
N ALA A 196 -16.74 -2.51 -3.21
CA ALA A 196 -16.06 -1.31 -2.74
C ALA A 196 -16.26 -0.12 -3.68
N VAL A 197 -16.04 -0.32 -4.98
CA VAL A 197 -16.26 0.74 -5.98
C VAL A 197 -17.73 1.19 -6.00
N ALA A 198 -18.67 0.24 -6.00
CA ALA A 198 -20.09 0.57 -5.99
C ALA A 198 -20.48 1.40 -4.75
N ALA A 199 -19.95 1.04 -3.57
CA ALA A 199 -20.22 1.80 -2.35
C ALA A 199 -19.57 3.18 -2.35
N ILE A 200 -18.36 3.35 -2.90
CA ILE A 200 -17.73 4.67 -3.04
C ILE A 200 -18.57 5.56 -3.97
N LEU A 201 -18.98 5.03 -5.13
CA LEU A 201 -19.81 5.77 -6.08
C LEU A 201 -21.17 6.15 -5.49
N LEU A 202 -21.82 5.23 -4.78
CA LEU A 202 -23.07 5.51 -4.06
C LEU A 202 -22.86 6.54 -2.94
N SER A 203 -21.77 6.45 -2.19
CA SER A 203 -21.45 7.40 -1.12
C SER A 203 -21.17 8.79 -1.67
N ASN A 204 -20.50 8.91 -2.82
CA ASN A 204 -20.31 10.19 -3.51
C ASN A 204 -21.65 10.82 -3.90
N LEU A 205 -22.59 10.01 -4.39
CA LEU A 205 -23.94 10.48 -4.72
C LEU A 205 -24.71 10.95 -3.47
N LEU A 206 -24.63 10.18 -2.37
CA LEU A 206 -25.39 10.45 -1.14
C LEU A 206 -24.82 11.59 -0.31
N PHE A 207 -23.50 11.72 -0.23
CA PHE A 207 -22.81 12.70 0.62
C PHE A 207 -22.21 13.86 -0.17
N HIS A 208 -22.47 13.95 -1.48
CA HIS A 208 -21.84 14.92 -2.38
C HIS A 208 -20.31 14.94 -2.28
N ALA A 209 -19.72 13.77 -2.06
CA ALA A 209 -18.28 13.61 -1.94
C ALA A 209 -17.62 13.44 -3.32
N THR A 210 -16.35 13.82 -3.44
CA THR A 210 -15.60 13.83 -4.71
C THR A 210 -14.47 12.79 -4.72
N PHE A 211 -14.69 11.61 -4.12
CA PHE A 211 -13.67 10.56 -4.06
C PHE A 211 -13.68 9.68 -5.30
N SER A 212 -12.62 9.72 -6.11
CA SER A 212 -12.54 8.85 -7.28
C SER A 212 -12.02 7.45 -6.90
N PRO A 213 -12.76 6.36 -7.18
CA PRO A 213 -12.23 5.00 -7.00
C PRO A 213 -11.07 4.68 -7.96
N LEU A 214 -10.85 5.53 -8.98
CA LEU A 214 -9.76 5.39 -9.94
C LEU A 214 -8.46 6.02 -9.44
N PHE A 215 -8.51 6.81 -8.35
CA PHE A 215 -7.33 7.41 -7.76
C PHE A 215 -6.37 6.30 -7.30
N ALA A 216 -5.12 6.33 -7.76
CA ALA A 216 -4.22 5.18 -7.62
C ALA A 216 -4.07 4.64 -6.19
N PRO A 217 -3.95 5.46 -5.12
CA PRO A 217 -3.96 4.97 -3.74
C PRO A 217 -5.24 4.25 -3.33
N ILE A 218 -6.40 4.75 -3.76
CA ILE A 218 -7.71 4.15 -3.46
C ILE A 218 -7.85 2.83 -4.22
N LEU A 219 -7.52 2.82 -5.51
CA LEU A 219 -7.56 1.62 -6.33
C LEU A 219 -6.62 0.54 -5.78
N LEU A 220 -5.39 0.91 -5.42
CA LEU A 220 -4.41 0.03 -4.77
C LEU A 220 -5.00 -0.62 -3.52
N ALA A 221 -5.65 0.17 -2.66
CA ALA A 221 -6.24 -0.33 -1.44
C ALA A 221 -7.42 -1.29 -1.72
N ILE A 222 -8.23 -1.00 -2.73
CA ILE A 222 -9.37 -1.84 -3.16
C ILE A 222 -8.93 -3.16 -3.80
N VAL A 223 -7.88 -3.17 -4.61
CA VAL A 223 -7.53 -4.36 -5.43
C VAL A 223 -6.41 -5.21 -4.86
N LEU A 224 -5.52 -4.65 -4.02
CA LEU A 224 -4.34 -5.36 -3.50
C LEU A 224 -4.20 -5.33 -1.98
N PHE A 225 -5.03 -4.59 -1.25
CA PHE A 225 -4.90 -4.46 0.21
C PHE A 225 -6.07 -5.07 0.99
N VAL A 226 -7.29 -4.58 0.78
CA VAL A 226 -8.49 -5.13 1.45
C VAL A 226 -8.80 -6.56 0.98
N THR A 227 -8.38 -6.88 -0.24
CA THR A 227 -8.53 -8.17 -0.93
C THR A 227 -7.47 -9.21 -0.54
N ASP A 228 -6.83 -9.07 0.62
CA ASP A 228 -5.85 -10.05 1.10
C ASP A 228 -6.48 -11.47 1.16
N PRO A 229 -5.91 -12.47 0.44
CA PRO A 229 -6.42 -13.85 0.44
C PRO A 229 -6.57 -14.48 1.82
N ALA A 230 -5.79 -14.05 2.82
CA ALA A 230 -5.88 -14.59 4.16
C ALA A 230 -7.18 -14.18 4.88
N THR A 231 -7.77 -13.04 4.50
CA THR A 231 -8.87 -12.41 5.23
C THR A 231 -10.13 -12.16 4.41
N ALA A 232 -10.03 -12.22 3.07
CA ALA A 232 -11.19 -12.07 2.20
C ALA A 232 -12.23 -13.19 2.45
N PRO A 233 -13.53 -12.86 2.49
CA PRO A 233 -14.59 -13.85 2.64
C PRO A 233 -14.70 -14.75 1.41
N LYS A 234 -15.20 -15.97 1.61
CA LYS A 234 -15.29 -16.99 0.55
C LYS A 234 -16.64 -17.01 -0.15
N HIS A 235 -17.69 -16.58 0.56
CA HIS A 235 -19.05 -16.50 0.04
C HIS A 235 -19.20 -15.25 -0.87
N PRO A 236 -19.73 -15.39 -2.10
CA PRO A 236 -19.83 -14.27 -3.06
C PRO A 236 -20.56 -13.04 -2.51
N VAL A 237 -21.69 -13.26 -1.83
CA VAL A 237 -22.45 -12.17 -1.21
C VAL A 237 -21.67 -11.52 -0.05
N ALA A 238 -20.89 -12.31 0.70
CA ALA A 238 -20.04 -11.76 1.76
C ALA A 238 -18.92 -10.89 1.16
N GLN A 239 -18.36 -11.27 0.00
CA GLN A 239 -17.39 -10.43 -0.72
C GLN A 239 -17.99 -9.08 -1.10
N LEU A 240 -19.18 -9.06 -1.72
CA LEU A 240 -19.87 -7.81 -2.06
C LEU A 240 -20.12 -6.94 -0.83
N LEU A 241 -20.64 -7.53 0.26
CA LEU A 241 -20.96 -6.79 1.48
C LEU A 241 -19.70 -6.27 2.20
N CYS A 242 -18.65 -7.07 2.30
CA CYS A 242 -17.37 -6.63 2.86
C CYS A 242 -16.73 -5.53 2.01
N GLY A 243 -16.79 -5.67 0.68
CA GLY A 243 -16.36 -4.62 -0.25
C GLY A 243 -17.16 -3.34 -0.04
N ALA A 244 -18.48 -3.44 -0.01
CA ALA A 244 -19.35 -2.28 0.19
C ALA A 244 -19.11 -1.59 1.54
N LEU A 245 -18.96 -2.36 2.61
CA LEU A 245 -18.58 -1.85 3.93
C LEU A 245 -17.24 -1.12 3.88
N TYR A 246 -16.24 -1.70 3.21
CA TYR A 246 -14.93 -1.06 3.03
C TYR A 246 -15.04 0.28 2.30
N GLY A 247 -15.70 0.32 1.15
CA GLY A 247 -15.86 1.53 0.34
C GLY A 247 -16.61 2.63 1.09
N PHE A 248 -17.70 2.27 1.79
CA PHE A 248 -18.46 3.19 2.61
C PHE A 248 -17.63 3.75 3.77
N LEU A 249 -16.95 2.89 4.54
CA LEU A 249 -16.11 3.33 5.66
C LEU A 249 -14.92 4.19 5.19
N MET A 250 -14.33 3.87 4.04
CA MET A 250 -13.29 4.70 3.44
C MET A 250 -13.82 6.11 3.15
N THR A 251 -14.99 6.24 2.51
CA THR A 251 -15.60 7.56 2.27
C THR A 251 -15.91 8.29 3.57
N LEU A 252 -16.48 7.61 4.57
CA LEU A 252 -16.77 8.22 5.87
C LEU A 252 -15.52 8.72 6.59
N PHE A 253 -14.46 7.92 6.65
CA PHE A 253 -13.21 8.36 7.28
C PHE A 253 -12.55 9.48 6.49
N ALA A 254 -12.60 9.44 5.15
CA ALA A 254 -12.04 10.49 4.33
C ALA A 254 -12.76 11.83 4.52
N LEU A 255 -14.10 11.82 4.59
CA LEU A 255 -14.91 13.00 4.91
C LEU A 255 -14.59 13.51 6.32
N TRP A 256 -14.54 12.62 7.30
CA TRP A 256 -14.22 12.99 8.68
C TRP A 256 -12.83 13.64 8.79
N MET A 257 -11.80 13.02 8.20
CA MET A 257 -10.43 13.54 8.22
C MET A 257 -10.32 14.88 7.50
N THR A 258 -10.91 14.99 6.31
CA THR A 258 -10.86 16.22 5.50
C THR A 258 -11.55 17.37 6.22
N ASN A 259 -12.70 17.11 6.85
CA ASN A 259 -13.42 18.12 7.66
C ASN A 259 -12.66 18.49 8.94
N ALA A 260 -11.81 17.60 9.46
CA ALA A 260 -10.94 17.84 10.60
C ALA A 260 -9.58 18.46 10.22
N GLY A 261 -9.30 18.69 8.92
CA GLY A 261 -8.01 19.17 8.44
C GLY A 261 -6.87 18.16 8.56
N LEU A 262 -7.18 16.87 8.72
CA LEU A 262 -6.22 15.76 8.85
C LEU A 262 -5.92 15.14 7.48
N ALA A 263 -4.77 14.47 7.36
CA ALA A 263 -4.41 13.74 6.16
C ALA A 263 -5.36 12.56 5.91
N ASP A 264 -5.89 12.49 4.69
CA ASP A 264 -6.87 11.48 4.29
C ASP A 264 -6.22 10.12 3.96
N ILE A 265 -4.90 9.98 4.07
CA ILE A 265 -4.21 8.72 3.72
C ILE A 265 -4.70 7.55 4.56
N TYR A 266 -4.93 7.80 5.86
CA TYR A 266 -5.38 6.76 6.79
C TYR A 266 -6.82 6.30 6.52
N SER A 267 -7.65 7.09 5.82
CA SER A 267 -9.00 6.66 5.41
C SER A 267 -8.98 5.39 4.55
N LYS A 268 -7.86 5.13 3.85
CA LYS A 268 -7.70 3.97 2.96
C LYS A 268 -7.31 2.71 3.74
N VAL A 269 -6.77 2.88 4.94
CA VAL A 269 -6.21 1.78 5.75
C VAL A 269 -7.08 1.46 6.97
N LEU A 270 -7.57 2.46 7.70
CA LEU A 270 -8.38 2.29 8.91
C LEU A 270 -9.59 1.36 8.76
N PRO A 271 -10.33 1.36 7.63
CA PRO A 271 -11.43 0.42 7.43
C PRO A 271 -11.02 -1.05 7.42
N VAL A 272 -9.77 -1.38 7.05
CA VAL A 272 -9.40 -2.76 6.72
C VAL A 272 -9.55 -3.70 7.92
N PRO A 273 -9.00 -3.43 9.12
CA PRO A 273 -9.22 -4.31 10.27
C PRO A 273 -10.70 -4.49 10.63
N ILE A 274 -11.53 -3.45 10.47
CA ILE A 274 -12.98 -3.52 10.74
C ILE A 274 -13.64 -4.52 9.78
N VAL A 275 -13.32 -4.42 8.48
CA VAL A 275 -13.85 -5.31 7.45
C VAL A 275 -13.34 -6.74 7.64
N ASN A 276 -12.06 -6.91 7.98
CA ASN A 276 -11.45 -8.20 8.26
C ASN A 276 -12.08 -8.90 9.46
N LEU A 277 -12.44 -8.14 10.50
CA LEU A 277 -13.17 -8.66 11.65
C LEU A 277 -14.60 -9.05 11.28
N ALA A 278 -15.29 -8.29 10.44
CA ALA A 278 -16.65 -8.59 9.99
C ALA A 278 -16.72 -9.81 9.05
N ALA A 279 -15.69 -10.03 8.21
CA ALA A 279 -15.71 -11.01 7.14
C ALA A 279 -16.04 -12.46 7.61
N PRO A 280 -15.42 -13.04 8.66
CA PRO A 280 -15.75 -14.38 9.12
C PRO A 280 -17.17 -14.52 9.68
N TYR A 281 -17.76 -13.45 10.22
CA TYR A 281 -19.14 -13.48 10.72
C TYR A 281 -20.13 -13.44 9.57
N LEU A 282 -19.91 -12.57 8.58
CA LEU A 282 -20.74 -12.51 7.37
C LEU A 282 -20.68 -13.82 6.57
N ASP A 283 -19.50 -14.39 6.42
CA ASP A 283 -19.29 -15.65 5.69
C ASP A 283 -20.07 -16.81 6.36
N ARG A 284 -19.98 -16.93 7.69
CA ARG A 284 -20.72 -17.95 8.47
C ARG A 284 -22.23 -17.74 8.46
N TRP A 285 -22.67 -16.49 8.66
CA TRP A 285 -24.10 -16.15 8.68
C TRP A 285 -24.77 -16.43 7.33
N LEU A 286 -24.11 -16.07 6.22
CA LEU A 286 -24.61 -16.35 4.88
C LEU A 286 -24.58 -17.85 4.58
N ALA A 287 -23.49 -18.55 4.90
CA ALA A 287 -23.40 -19.99 4.68
C ALA A 287 -24.50 -20.78 5.41
N ALA A 288 -24.91 -20.33 6.61
CA ALA A 288 -26.00 -20.95 7.36
C ALA A 288 -27.40 -20.72 6.74
N ARG A 289 -27.62 -19.59 6.05
CA ARG A 289 -28.93 -19.23 5.49
C ARG A 289 -29.10 -19.60 4.04
N ARG A 290 -28.04 -19.47 3.26
CA ARG A 290 -28.00 -19.71 1.82
C ARG A 290 -26.71 -20.45 1.52
N PRO A 291 -26.73 -21.80 1.52
CA PRO A 291 -25.58 -22.57 1.09
C PRO A 291 -25.40 -22.37 -0.42
N MET A 292 -24.82 -21.24 -0.82
CA MET A 292 -24.41 -21.01 -2.19
C MET A 292 -23.08 -21.73 -2.42
N ALA A 293 -22.95 -22.36 -3.58
CA ALA A 293 -21.67 -22.83 -4.05
C ALA A 293 -20.68 -21.64 -4.11
N ARG A 294 -19.41 -21.90 -3.80
CA ARG A 294 -18.33 -20.94 -4.07
C ARG A 294 -18.40 -20.54 -5.54
N ILE A 295 -18.02 -19.30 -5.84
CA ILE A 295 -17.97 -18.80 -7.22
C ILE A 295 -17.18 -19.81 -8.08
N SER A 296 -17.84 -20.32 -9.12
CA SER A 296 -17.20 -21.22 -10.07
C SER A 296 -16.09 -20.48 -10.81
N SER A 297 -15.12 -21.21 -11.38
CA SER A 297 -14.03 -20.55 -12.12
C SER A 297 -14.56 -19.72 -13.30
N TRP A 298 -15.54 -20.25 -14.03
CA TRP A 298 -16.18 -19.57 -15.15
C TRP A 298 -16.96 -18.32 -14.74
N SER A 299 -17.75 -18.42 -13.67
CA SER A 299 -18.46 -17.25 -13.13
C SER A 299 -17.47 -16.19 -12.68
N ASN A 300 -16.35 -16.56 -12.04
CA ASN A 300 -15.34 -15.57 -11.65
C ASN A 300 -14.72 -14.89 -12.86
N VAL A 301 -14.40 -15.65 -13.92
CA VAL A 301 -13.89 -15.07 -15.18
C VAL A 301 -14.89 -14.05 -15.74
N ALA A 302 -16.19 -14.38 -15.78
CA ALA A 302 -17.21 -13.44 -16.26
C ALA A 302 -17.24 -12.14 -15.43
N HIS A 303 -17.21 -12.24 -14.09
CA HIS A 303 -17.15 -11.05 -13.23
C HIS A 303 -15.85 -10.25 -13.41
N VAL A 304 -14.71 -10.92 -13.58
CA VAL A 304 -13.43 -10.26 -13.90
C VAL A 304 -13.47 -9.57 -15.25
N THR A 305 -14.07 -10.19 -16.27
CA THR A 305 -14.25 -9.56 -17.59
C THR A 305 -15.11 -8.31 -17.48
N VAL A 306 -16.24 -8.36 -16.79
CA VAL A 306 -17.08 -7.18 -16.55
C VAL A 306 -16.31 -6.11 -15.78
N TRP A 307 -15.55 -6.49 -14.75
CA TRP A 307 -14.71 -5.59 -13.97
C TRP A 307 -13.65 -4.88 -14.85
N ILE A 308 -12.96 -5.62 -15.72
CA ILE A 308 -11.99 -5.06 -16.67
C ILE A 308 -12.67 -4.09 -17.62
N VAL A 309 -13.84 -4.44 -18.17
CA VAL A 309 -14.56 -3.57 -19.10
C VAL A 309 -14.99 -2.28 -18.39
N VAL A 310 -15.57 -2.38 -17.20
CA VAL A 310 -16.07 -1.21 -16.46
C VAL A 310 -14.93 -0.31 -15.99
N ILE A 311 -13.96 -0.85 -15.25
CA ILE A 311 -12.87 -0.06 -14.68
C ILE A 311 -11.85 0.35 -15.75
N GLY A 312 -11.56 -0.52 -16.72
CA GLY A 312 -10.68 -0.22 -17.83
C GLY A 312 -11.25 0.87 -18.74
N ALA A 313 -12.56 0.83 -19.05
CA ALA A 313 -13.19 1.92 -19.81
C ALA A 313 -13.22 3.23 -19.02
N ALA A 314 -13.42 3.15 -17.70
CA ALA A 314 -13.38 4.32 -16.83
C ALA A 314 -11.97 4.95 -16.80
N LEU A 315 -10.92 4.14 -16.64
CA LEU A 315 -9.51 4.59 -16.68
C LEU A 315 -9.13 5.15 -18.05
N TRP A 316 -9.61 4.55 -19.14
CA TRP A 316 -9.35 5.08 -20.49
C TRP A 316 -9.86 6.52 -20.63
N ARG A 317 -11.10 6.77 -20.20
CA ARG A 317 -11.74 8.09 -20.33
C ARG A 317 -11.24 9.12 -19.33
N PHE A 318 -10.51 8.68 -18.31
CA PHE A 318 -10.10 9.54 -17.21
C PHE A 318 -8.84 10.32 -17.59
N ASP A 319 -8.87 11.64 -17.41
CA ASP A 319 -7.69 12.49 -17.57
C ASP A 319 -6.82 12.39 -16.31
N LYS A 320 -5.69 11.67 -16.43
CA LYS A 320 -4.78 11.37 -15.32
C LYS A 320 -4.17 12.64 -14.74
N GLY A 321 -4.02 13.68 -15.57
CA GLY A 321 -3.51 14.98 -15.14
C GLY A 321 -4.41 15.65 -14.10
N GLN A 322 -5.72 15.36 -14.08
CA GLN A 322 -6.66 15.95 -13.12
C GLN A 322 -6.51 15.39 -11.69
N MET A 323 -5.83 14.24 -11.51
CA MET A 323 -5.55 13.69 -10.18
C MET A 323 -4.33 14.33 -9.51
N LEU A 324 -3.59 15.15 -10.24
CA LEU A 324 -2.42 15.84 -9.71
C LEU A 324 -2.88 17.06 -8.91
N ASP A 325 -2.86 16.94 -7.58
CA ASP A 325 -2.98 18.09 -6.67
C ASP A 325 -1.65 18.86 -6.70
N ILE A 326 -1.60 19.86 -7.58
CA ILE A 326 -0.40 20.67 -7.87
C ILE A 326 0.15 21.29 -6.59
N ASP A 327 -0.71 21.81 -5.73
CA ASP A 327 -0.29 22.57 -4.56
C ASP A 327 0.27 21.64 -3.48
N LYS A 328 -0.32 20.44 -3.31
CA LYS A 328 0.28 19.40 -2.46
C LYS A 328 1.58 18.85 -3.03
N MET A 329 1.70 18.70 -4.35
CA MET A 329 2.92 18.19 -4.97
C MET A 329 4.10 19.16 -4.88
N LYS A 330 3.88 20.47 -5.00
CA LYS A 330 4.93 21.49 -4.82
C LYS A 330 5.58 21.42 -3.42
N ALA A 331 4.81 21.02 -2.40
CA ALA A 331 5.32 20.85 -1.04
C ALA A 331 6.09 19.53 -0.85
N LEU A 332 5.78 18.50 -1.64
CA LEU A 332 6.30 17.13 -1.47
C LEU A 332 7.43 16.76 -2.45
N THR A 333 7.60 17.50 -3.54
CA THR A 333 8.63 17.27 -4.56
C THR A 333 9.40 18.54 -4.88
N PRO A 334 10.71 18.45 -5.22
CA PRO A 334 11.46 19.61 -5.71
C PRO A 334 10.78 20.19 -6.96
N PRO A 335 10.83 21.51 -7.19
CA PRO A 335 10.07 22.24 -8.23
C PRO A 335 10.40 21.85 -9.69
N HIS A 336 11.26 20.87 -9.91
CA HIS A 336 11.80 20.50 -11.22
C HIS A 336 11.10 19.30 -11.88
N TYR A 337 10.10 18.68 -11.26
CA TYR A 337 9.58 17.39 -11.73
C TYR A 337 8.40 17.47 -12.69
N ILE A 338 7.56 18.51 -12.67
CA ILE A 338 6.41 18.67 -13.58
C ILE A 338 6.16 20.17 -13.76
N ASP A 339 6.05 20.68 -15.00
CA ASP A 339 5.38 21.97 -15.21
C ASP A 339 3.89 21.75 -14.94
N HIS A 340 3.52 22.04 -13.70
CA HIS A 340 2.25 21.66 -13.10
C HIS A 340 1.04 22.26 -13.83
N ALA A 341 1.20 23.33 -14.60
CA ALA A 341 0.12 23.92 -15.38
C ALA A 341 -0.29 23.07 -16.60
N LYS A 342 0.61 22.20 -17.10
CA LYS A 342 0.46 21.47 -18.37
C LYS A 342 1.06 20.06 -18.29
N PRO A 343 0.47 19.14 -17.50
CA PRO A 343 1.03 17.80 -17.27
C PRO A 343 1.26 16.99 -18.56
N CYS A 344 0.38 17.10 -19.57
CA CYS A 344 0.59 16.44 -20.87
C CYS A 344 1.85 16.92 -21.61
N LEU A 345 2.21 18.20 -21.46
CA LEU A 345 3.38 18.78 -22.13
C LEU A 345 4.67 18.42 -21.41
N ALA A 346 4.60 18.23 -20.08
CA ALA A 346 5.72 17.74 -19.28
C ALA A 346 5.96 16.23 -19.47
N ASN A 347 4.89 15.43 -19.61
CA ASN A 347 4.96 14.01 -19.91
C ASN A 347 3.69 13.55 -20.66
N PRO A 348 3.79 13.16 -21.95
CA PRO A 348 2.63 12.78 -22.75
C PRO A 348 1.90 11.53 -22.22
N LEU A 349 2.55 10.70 -21.40
CA LEU A 349 1.95 9.51 -20.80
C LEU A 349 0.77 9.82 -19.87
N TYR A 350 0.64 11.06 -19.36
CA TYR A 350 -0.54 11.47 -18.60
C TYR A 350 -1.81 11.58 -19.44
N CYS A 351 -1.67 11.75 -20.75
CA CYS A 351 -2.78 12.07 -21.65
C CYS A 351 -2.95 11.02 -22.75
N GLU A 352 -2.00 10.10 -22.85
CA GLU A 352 -2.11 8.89 -23.65
C GLU A 352 -2.71 7.72 -22.87
N SER A 353 -3.34 6.80 -23.60
CA SER A 353 -3.75 5.51 -23.05
C SER A 353 -2.52 4.69 -22.64
N PHE A 354 -2.67 3.86 -21.61
CA PHE A 354 -1.59 3.00 -21.15
C PHE A 354 -1.06 2.12 -22.28
N SER A 355 0.24 2.19 -22.52
CA SER A 355 0.96 1.37 -23.50
C SER A 355 2.32 1.01 -22.93
N PHE A 356 2.57 -0.29 -22.77
CA PHE A 356 3.88 -0.76 -22.31
C PHE A 356 5.01 -0.34 -23.27
N GLY A 357 4.72 -0.20 -24.57
CA GLY A 357 5.68 0.31 -25.54
C GLY A 357 6.00 1.80 -25.36
N ASN A 358 5.05 2.60 -24.86
CA ASN A 358 5.29 4.03 -24.59
C ASN A 358 6.09 4.18 -23.28
N GLU A 359 5.74 3.40 -22.27
CA GLU A 359 6.47 3.24 -20.99
C GLU A 359 7.93 2.82 -21.22
N LEU A 360 8.17 1.75 -21.99
CA LEU A 360 9.52 1.27 -22.27
C LEU A 360 10.36 2.32 -23.03
N ARG A 361 9.75 3.00 -24.00
CA ARG A 361 10.41 4.08 -24.76
C ARG A 361 10.75 5.27 -23.86
N CYS A 362 9.90 5.57 -22.89
CA CYS A 362 10.16 6.57 -21.86
C CYS A 362 11.38 6.18 -21.02
N TRP A 363 11.41 4.97 -20.47
CA TRP A 363 12.52 4.50 -19.63
C TRP A 363 13.84 4.31 -20.38
N ALA A 364 13.77 4.04 -21.69
CA ALA A 364 14.95 3.91 -22.56
C ALA A 364 15.62 5.26 -22.89
N GLY A 365 15.17 6.38 -22.31
CA GLY A 365 15.89 7.65 -22.36
C GLY A 365 15.56 8.54 -23.57
N ARG A 366 14.37 8.41 -24.18
CA ARG A 366 13.89 9.49 -25.07
C ARG A 366 13.52 10.71 -24.24
N ALA A 367 14.03 11.87 -24.64
CA ALA A 367 13.99 13.14 -23.90
C ALA A 367 12.58 13.69 -23.61
N ASP A 368 11.53 13.06 -24.14
CA ASP A 368 10.15 13.54 -24.13
C ASP A 368 9.30 12.94 -22.99
N CYS A 369 9.85 12.02 -22.19
CA CYS A 369 9.06 11.32 -21.15
C CYS A 369 9.71 11.32 -19.76
N HIS A 370 11.01 11.57 -19.67
CA HIS A 370 11.56 12.07 -18.43
C HIS A 370 11.19 13.55 -18.35
N PRO A 371 10.67 14.05 -17.22
CA PRO A 371 10.83 15.47 -16.97
C PRO A 371 12.33 15.69 -17.06
N ARG A 372 12.78 16.39 -18.12
CA ARG A 372 14.11 16.97 -18.07
C ARG A 372 14.11 17.65 -16.71
N LEU A 373 15.10 17.31 -15.87
CA LEU A 373 15.58 18.30 -14.92
C LEU A 373 15.64 19.56 -15.76
N LEU A 374 14.71 20.49 -15.55
CA LEU A 374 14.91 21.84 -15.96
C LEU A 374 16.07 22.25 -15.08
N SER A 375 17.26 21.88 -15.52
CA SER A 375 18.49 22.58 -15.26
C SER A 375 18.16 23.98 -15.71
N GLY A 376 17.60 24.77 -14.80
CA GLY A 376 17.89 26.18 -14.79
C GLY A 376 19.40 26.29 -14.96
N PRO A 377 19.88 27.29 -15.72
CA PRO A 377 21.30 27.49 -15.88
C PRO A 377 21.94 27.42 -14.50
N ALA A 378 23.01 26.63 -14.37
CA ALA A 378 23.77 26.53 -13.13
C ALA A 378 23.99 27.95 -12.60
N PRO A 379 23.79 28.22 -11.29
CA PRO A 379 24.06 29.53 -10.74
C PRO A 379 25.47 29.92 -11.17
N SER A 380 25.57 31.02 -11.91
CA SER A 380 26.84 31.55 -12.37
C SER A 380 27.74 31.73 -11.14
N PRO A 381 28.97 31.19 -11.14
CA PRO A 381 29.90 31.36 -10.03
C PRO A 381 30.29 32.84 -9.97
N GLY A 382 29.59 33.63 -9.16
CA GLY A 382 29.85 35.07 -9.10
C GLY A 382 28.85 35.94 -8.34
N ALA A 383 27.75 35.41 -7.81
CA ALA A 383 26.84 36.20 -6.98
C ALA A 383 26.86 35.72 -5.52
N GLN A 384 27.65 36.41 -4.70
CA GLN A 384 27.55 36.49 -3.25
C GLN A 384 27.92 37.92 -2.81
N PRO A 385 27.50 38.36 -1.60
CA PRO A 385 26.81 37.61 -0.55
C PRO A 385 25.31 37.89 -0.43
#